data_AF-A0A922I4S7-F1
#
_entry.id   AF-A0A922I4S7-F1
#
_cell.length_a   1.000
_cell.length_b   1.000
_cell.length_c   1.000
_cell.angle_alpha   90.00
_cell.angle_beta   90.00
_cell.angle_gamma   90.00
#
_symmetry.space_group_name_H-M   'P 1'
#
loop_
_entity.id
_entity.type
_entity.pdbx_description
1 polymer ?
#
loop_
_entity_poly.entity_id
_entity_poly.type
_entity_poly.pdbx_seq_one_letter_code
_entity_poly.pdbx_strand_id
1 'polypeptide(L)'
;MSSSFELDLDTIRMESIHAIKELKKPKLVLILSGKRKSGKDYVEQLLIERYPDQILSFRISAPIKCEYARRNGLNYEELLTSSQYKESFRKQMVEWSESVRQYDPHHFLRIAILDSYRQNNGHKKPIWILNDARRPTDLRYFQSDENEINLDNNCKQLTIRIRSDDSIRIDRGWKFTIGIDDQTTECGLDEYQQWNYRIDNNGGKDELLKELSPILSEIDMVISS
;
A
#
# COMPACT_ATOMS: atom_id res chain seq x y z
N MET A 1 -24.47 -12.18 -21.22
CA MET A 1 -24.61 -11.89 -19.78
C MET A 1 -23.37 -11.24 -19.17
N SER A 2 -22.23 -11.13 -19.86
CA SER A 2 -21.03 -10.41 -19.40
C SER A 2 -21.11 -8.88 -19.53
N SER A 3 -21.92 -8.36 -20.46
CA SER A 3 -21.90 -6.93 -20.82
C SER A 3 -22.38 -5.97 -19.73
N SER A 4 -23.35 -6.35 -18.89
CA SER A 4 -23.88 -5.46 -17.85
C SER A 4 -22.95 -5.34 -16.63
N PHE A 5 -22.17 -6.38 -16.34
CA PHE A 5 -21.20 -6.39 -15.23
C PHE A 5 -19.92 -5.62 -15.60
N GLU A 6 -19.44 -5.75 -16.83
CA GLU A 6 -18.32 -4.98 -17.36
C GLU A 6 -18.66 -3.47 -17.45
N LEU A 7 -19.87 -3.12 -17.91
CA LEU A 7 -20.34 -1.73 -17.92
C LEU A 7 -20.41 -1.09 -16.52
N ASP A 8 -20.75 -1.88 -15.49
CA ASP A 8 -20.78 -1.42 -14.09
C ASP A 8 -19.37 -1.17 -13.55
N LEU A 9 -18.42 -2.08 -13.83
CA LEU A 9 -17.02 -1.92 -13.40
C LEU A 9 -16.31 -0.77 -14.10
N ASP A 10 -16.54 -0.55 -15.40
CA ASP A 10 -16.01 0.61 -16.11
C ASP A 10 -16.59 1.92 -15.58
N THR A 11 -17.87 1.94 -15.22
CA THR A 11 -18.49 3.12 -14.59
C THR A 11 -17.84 3.41 -13.24
N ILE A 12 -17.71 2.41 -12.36
CA ILE A 12 -17.03 2.53 -11.06
C ILE A 12 -15.57 3.00 -11.23
N ARG A 13 -14.87 2.47 -12.24
CA ARG A 13 -13.51 2.89 -12.57
C ARG A 13 -13.46 4.37 -12.95
N MET A 14 -14.31 4.82 -13.88
CA MET A 14 -14.33 6.21 -14.32
C MET A 14 -14.71 7.18 -13.22
N GLU A 15 -15.72 6.84 -12.41
CA GLU A 15 -16.13 7.63 -11.25
C GLU A 15 -15.01 7.77 -10.22
N SER A 16 -14.32 6.67 -9.91
CA SER A 16 -13.20 6.70 -8.96
C SER A 16 -12.00 7.48 -9.48
N ILE A 17 -11.68 7.39 -10.77
CA ILE A 17 -10.64 8.23 -11.41
C ILE A 17 -11.02 9.71 -11.30
N HIS A 18 -12.26 10.07 -11.66
CA HIS A 18 -12.73 11.45 -11.57
C HIS A 18 -12.68 11.98 -10.12
N ALA A 19 -13.19 11.20 -9.16
CA ALA A 19 -13.16 11.56 -7.75
C ALA A 19 -11.74 11.78 -7.25
N ILE A 20 -10.76 10.96 -7.67
CA ILE A 20 -9.37 11.15 -7.25
C ILE A 20 -8.76 12.38 -7.94
N LYS A 21 -9.11 12.66 -9.22
CA LYS A 21 -8.65 13.86 -9.95
C LYS A 21 -8.99 15.16 -9.20
N GLU A 22 -10.15 15.24 -8.56
CA GLU A 22 -10.59 16.38 -7.75
C GLU A 22 -9.91 16.53 -6.37
N LEU A 23 -9.18 15.51 -5.90
CA LEU A 23 -8.49 15.61 -4.61
C LEU A 23 -7.32 16.58 -4.69
N LYS A 24 -7.10 17.34 -3.61
CA LYS A 24 -5.83 18.04 -3.42
C LYS A 24 -4.68 17.03 -3.41
N LYS A 25 -3.75 17.20 -4.34
CA LYS A 25 -2.64 16.27 -4.58
C LYS A 25 -1.55 16.38 -3.50
N PRO A 26 -0.87 15.27 -3.17
CA PRO A 26 0.31 15.32 -2.31
C PRO A 26 1.46 16.03 -3.01
N LYS A 27 2.40 16.55 -2.22
CA LYS A 27 3.72 16.99 -2.66
C LYS A 27 4.71 15.81 -2.70
N LEU A 28 4.46 14.77 -1.90
CA LEU A 28 5.30 13.58 -1.79
C LEU A 28 4.47 12.32 -1.60
N VAL A 29 4.79 11.28 -2.37
CA VAL A 29 4.25 9.92 -2.21
C VAL A 29 5.39 8.99 -1.83
N LEU A 30 5.25 8.27 -0.72
CA LEU A 30 6.13 7.18 -0.31
C LEU A 30 5.43 5.85 -0.62
N ILE A 31 6.09 4.99 -1.40
CA ILE A 31 5.56 3.69 -1.80
C ILE A 31 6.41 2.63 -1.13
N LEU A 32 5.90 2.06 -0.04
CA LEU A 32 6.59 1.05 0.73
C LEU A 32 6.30 -0.35 0.18
N SER A 33 7.34 -1.17 0.16
CA SER A 33 7.24 -2.61 -0.07
C SER A 33 8.19 -3.35 0.85
N GLY A 34 7.83 -4.57 1.21
CA GLY A 34 8.66 -5.41 2.07
C GLY A 34 7.95 -6.71 2.41
N LYS A 35 8.73 -7.78 2.55
CA LYS A 35 8.21 -9.10 2.93
C LYS A 35 7.64 -9.08 4.34
N ARG A 36 6.76 -10.04 4.65
CA ARG A 36 6.23 -10.23 6.00
C ARG A 36 7.35 -10.25 7.05
N LYS A 37 7.13 -9.53 8.16
CA LYS A 37 8.08 -9.36 9.28
C LYS A 37 9.38 -8.59 8.96
N SER A 38 9.47 -7.89 7.81
CA SER A 38 10.60 -6.98 7.55
C SER A 38 10.57 -5.69 8.38
N GLY A 39 9.46 -5.39 9.07
CA GLY A 39 9.29 -4.17 9.87
C GLY A 39 8.77 -2.96 9.08
N LYS A 40 8.25 -3.19 7.88
CA LYS A 40 7.56 -2.18 7.06
C LYS A 40 6.44 -1.44 7.79
N ASP A 41 5.58 -2.16 8.52
CA ASP A 41 4.52 -1.54 9.35
C ASP A 41 5.09 -0.68 10.47
N TYR A 42 6.22 -1.10 11.05
CA TYR A 42 6.92 -0.32 12.08
C TYR A 42 7.53 0.96 11.51
N VAL A 43 8.07 0.92 10.28
CA VAL A 43 8.55 2.13 9.58
C VAL A 43 7.42 3.11 9.33
N GLU A 44 6.27 2.65 8.81
CA GLU A 44 5.11 3.52 8.61
C GLU A 44 4.67 4.18 9.92
N GLN A 45 4.53 3.40 11.00
CA GLN A 45 4.14 3.92 12.31
C GLN A 45 5.13 4.98 12.80
N LEU A 46 6.43 4.72 12.68
CA LEU A 46 7.48 5.66 13.08
C LEU A 46 7.38 6.99 12.30
N LEU A 47 7.10 6.93 10.99
CA LEU A 47 6.91 8.13 10.19
C LEU A 47 5.65 8.91 10.61
N ILE A 48 4.53 8.23 10.86
CA ILE A 48 3.29 8.87 11.32
C ILE A 48 3.46 9.52 12.69
N GLU A 49 4.14 8.84 13.62
CA GLU A 49 4.44 9.38 14.96
C GLU A 49 5.36 10.60 14.91
N ARG A 50 6.34 10.60 14.00
CA ARG A 50 7.30 11.70 13.84
C ARG A 50 6.69 12.91 13.12
N TYR A 51 5.76 12.69 12.19
CA TYR A 51 5.11 13.72 11.39
C TYR A 51 3.60 13.70 11.60
N PRO A 52 3.14 13.98 12.83
CA PRO A 52 1.72 13.97 13.15
C PRO A 52 1.00 14.96 12.25
N ASP A 53 -0.16 14.53 11.81
CA ASP A 53 -1.04 15.27 10.94
C ASP A 53 -0.54 15.62 9.53
N GLN A 54 0.67 15.23 9.12
CA GLN A 54 1.21 15.51 7.78
C GLN A 54 0.97 14.37 6.78
N ILE A 55 0.80 13.16 7.28
CA ILE A 55 0.79 11.94 6.47
C ILE A 55 -0.62 11.38 6.32
N LEU A 56 -0.98 11.06 5.08
CA LEU A 56 -2.11 10.20 4.73
C LEU A 56 -1.59 8.79 4.44
N SER A 57 -1.89 7.83 5.31
CA SER A 57 -1.54 6.42 5.09
C SER A 57 -2.72 5.66 4.49
N PHE A 58 -2.46 4.80 3.52
CA PHE A 58 -3.44 3.88 2.97
C PHE A 58 -2.81 2.55 2.58
N ARG A 59 -3.68 1.52 2.55
CA ARG A 59 -3.31 0.12 2.35
C ARG A 59 -4.28 -0.50 1.36
N ILE A 60 -3.76 -1.13 0.30
CA ILE A 60 -4.58 -1.80 -0.72
C ILE A 60 -5.27 -3.04 -0.12
N SER A 61 -4.67 -3.67 0.88
CA SER A 61 -5.29 -4.82 1.56
C SER A 61 -6.52 -4.46 2.40
N ALA A 62 -6.72 -3.19 2.75
CA ALA A 62 -7.87 -2.76 3.55
C ALA A 62 -9.21 -2.86 2.79
N PRO A 63 -9.38 -2.26 1.59
CA PRO A 63 -10.61 -2.39 0.81
C PRO A 63 -10.86 -3.83 0.35
N ILE A 64 -9.81 -4.61 0.03
CA ILE A 64 -9.94 -6.05 -0.28
C ILE A 64 -10.66 -6.79 0.86
N LYS A 65 -10.21 -6.61 2.10
CA LYS A 65 -10.84 -7.25 3.27
C LYS A 65 -12.27 -6.76 3.49
N CYS A 66 -12.50 -5.45 3.33
CA CYS A 66 -13.81 -4.84 3.54
C CYS A 66 -14.85 -5.39 2.55
N GLU A 67 -14.53 -5.34 1.26
CA GLU A 67 -15.41 -5.84 0.22
C GLU A 67 -15.59 -7.35 0.26
N TYR A 68 -14.52 -8.11 0.51
CA TYR A 68 -14.61 -9.56 0.64
C TYR A 68 -15.51 -9.95 1.81
N ALA A 69 -15.37 -9.28 2.97
CA ALA A 69 -16.24 -9.52 4.11
C ALA A 69 -17.70 -9.20 3.78
N ARG A 70 -17.96 -8.03 3.18
CA ARG A 70 -19.32 -7.61 2.79
C ARG A 70 -19.97 -8.59 1.81
N ARG A 71 -19.22 -9.05 0.79
CA ARG A 71 -19.72 -9.99 -0.24
C ARG A 71 -20.06 -11.36 0.32
N ASN A 72 -19.32 -11.82 1.33
CA ASN A 72 -19.46 -13.16 1.91
C ASN A 72 -20.23 -13.16 3.24
N GLY A 73 -20.81 -12.02 3.65
CA GLY A 73 -21.51 -11.89 4.93
C GLY A 73 -20.62 -12.16 6.15
N LEU A 74 -19.30 -11.92 6.04
CA LEU A 74 -18.36 -12.13 7.14
C LEU A 74 -18.34 -10.91 8.07
N ASN A 75 -18.00 -11.14 9.35
CA ASN A 75 -17.75 -10.07 10.28
C ASN A 75 -16.42 -9.36 9.94
N TYR A 76 -16.51 -8.13 9.45
CA TYR A 76 -15.35 -7.33 9.07
C TYR A 76 -14.39 -7.07 10.24
N GLU A 77 -14.90 -6.79 11.44
CA GLU A 77 -14.05 -6.53 12.61
C GLU A 77 -13.28 -7.78 13.03
N GLU A 78 -13.89 -8.96 12.92
CA GLU A 78 -13.24 -10.24 13.19
C GLU A 78 -12.16 -10.56 12.14
N LEU A 79 -12.45 -10.26 10.86
CA LEU A 79 -11.47 -10.34 9.76
C LEU A 79 -10.34 -9.29 9.91
N LEU A 80 -10.53 -8.23 10.67
CA LEU A 80 -9.48 -7.25 10.98
C LEU A 80 -8.69 -7.55 12.25
N THR A 81 -9.17 -8.42 13.14
CA THR A 81 -8.55 -8.65 14.46
C THR A 81 -7.94 -10.05 14.57
N SER A 82 -8.64 -11.11 14.19
CA SER A 82 -8.18 -12.49 14.37
C SER A 82 -7.16 -12.93 13.32
N SER A 83 -5.92 -13.22 13.74
CA SER A 83 -4.85 -13.69 12.85
C SER A 83 -5.19 -15.04 12.20
N GLN A 84 -5.81 -15.96 12.96
CA GLN A 84 -6.15 -17.30 12.46
C GLN A 84 -7.33 -17.26 11.49
N TYR A 85 -8.35 -16.44 11.78
CA TYR A 85 -9.50 -16.24 10.90
C TYR A 85 -9.12 -15.53 9.59
N LYS A 86 -8.21 -14.56 9.65
CA LYS A 86 -7.64 -13.93 8.44
C LYS A 86 -6.92 -14.92 7.54
N GLU A 87 -6.08 -15.76 8.14
CA GLU A 87 -5.27 -16.71 7.38
C GLU A 87 -6.13 -17.79 6.72
N SER A 88 -7.25 -18.22 7.35
CA SER A 88 -8.17 -19.19 6.73
C SER A 88 -8.86 -18.67 5.46
N PHE A 89 -9.04 -17.36 5.32
CA PHE A 89 -9.64 -16.74 4.13
C PHE A 89 -8.63 -16.09 3.19
N ARG A 90 -7.32 -16.12 3.52
CA ARG A 90 -6.30 -15.40 2.78
C ARG A 90 -6.25 -15.84 1.32
N LYS A 91 -6.28 -17.15 1.08
CA LYS A 91 -6.21 -17.71 -0.28
C LYS A 91 -7.37 -17.20 -1.14
N GLN A 92 -8.61 -17.30 -0.64
CA GLN A 92 -9.79 -16.85 -1.37
C GLN A 92 -9.79 -15.33 -1.58
N MET A 93 -9.35 -14.54 -0.59
CA MET A 93 -9.20 -13.09 -0.73
C MET A 93 -8.20 -12.73 -1.83
N VAL A 94 -7.05 -13.44 -1.89
CA VAL A 94 -6.04 -13.24 -2.92
C VAL A 94 -6.63 -13.59 -4.28
N GLU A 95 -7.16 -14.80 -4.46
CA GLU A 95 -7.74 -15.27 -5.73
C GLU A 95 -8.82 -14.31 -6.27
N TRP A 96 -9.74 -13.90 -5.40
CA TRP A 96 -10.79 -12.94 -5.76
C TRP A 96 -10.19 -11.57 -6.13
N SER A 97 -9.28 -11.03 -5.32
CA SER A 97 -8.68 -9.73 -5.61
C SER A 97 -7.85 -9.73 -6.89
N GLU A 98 -7.18 -10.84 -7.22
CA GLU A 98 -6.46 -10.99 -8.48
C GLU A 98 -7.42 -11.07 -9.67
N SER A 99 -8.58 -11.72 -9.55
CA SER A 99 -9.59 -11.70 -10.63
C SER A 99 -10.13 -10.30 -10.92
N VAL A 100 -10.28 -9.44 -9.90
CA VAL A 100 -10.68 -8.05 -10.09
C VAL A 100 -9.54 -7.26 -10.75
N ARG A 101 -8.29 -7.49 -10.32
CA ARG A 101 -7.11 -6.81 -10.88
C ARG A 101 -6.79 -7.18 -12.33
N GLN A 102 -7.18 -8.37 -12.78
CA GLN A 102 -7.06 -8.76 -14.18
C GLN A 102 -7.88 -7.85 -15.10
N TYR A 103 -9.02 -7.35 -14.62
CA TYR A 103 -9.84 -6.39 -15.32
C TYR A 103 -9.41 -4.95 -15.03
N ASP A 104 -9.18 -4.62 -13.77
CA ASP A 104 -8.87 -3.27 -13.30
C ASP A 104 -7.76 -3.30 -12.22
N PRO A 105 -6.48 -3.15 -12.63
CA PRO A 105 -5.33 -3.39 -11.75
C PRO A 105 -5.24 -2.43 -10.56
N HIS A 106 -5.88 -1.26 -10.66
CA HIS A 106 -5.80 -0.18 -9.67
C HIS A 106 -7.10 0.00 -8.87
N HIS A 107 -8.11 -0.85 -9.09
CA HIS A 107 -9.41 -0.81 -8.42
C HIS A 107 -9.31 -0.56 -6.91
N PHE A 108 -8.63 -1.47 -6.20
CA PHE A 108 -8.49 -1.40 -4.75
C PHE A 108 -7.60 -0.24 -4.28
N LEU A 109 -6.64 0.19 -5.09
CA LEU A 109 -5.79 1.31 -4.74
C LEU A 109 -6.58 2.63 -4.78
N ARG A 110 -7.48 2.79 -5.77
CA ARG A 110 -8.37 3.95 -5.83
C ARG A 110 -9.31 4.02 -4.63
N ILE A 111 -9.90 2.89 -4.23
CA ILE A 111 -10.76 2.83 -3.04
C ILE A 111 -9.96 3.15 -1.78
N ALA A 112 -8.77 2.57 -1.62
CA ALA A 112 -7.90 2.83 -0.47
C ALA A 112 -7.55 4.32 -0.32
N ILE A 113 -7.24 5.00 -1.43
CA ILE A 113 -6.97 6.45 -1.45
C ILE A 113 -8.21 7.23 -1.06
N LEU A 114 -9.35 6.98 -1.72
CA LEU A 114 -10.59 7.73 -1.48
C LEU A 114 -11.09 7.59 -0.04
N ASP A 115 -11.10 6.37 0.49
CA ASP A 115 -11.56 6.08 1.85
C ASP A 115 -10.65 6.74 2.88
N SER A 116 -9.33 6.55 2.75
CA SER A 116 -8.37 7.17 3.68
C SER A 116 -8.46 8.69 3.61
N TYR A 117 -8.53 9.27 2.42
CA TYR A 117 -8.61 10.72 2.22
C TYR A 117 -9.86 11.31 2.90
N ARG A 118 -11.03 10.68 2.73
CA ARG A 118 -12.29 11.13 3.33
C ARG A 118 -12.28 11.00 4.85
N GLN A 119 -11.75 9.91 5.38
CA GLN A 119 -11.75 9.61 6.82
C GLN A 119 -10.69 10.39 7.60
N ASN A 120 -9.55 10.73 6.98
CA ASN A 120 -8.37 11.24 7.68
C ASN A 120 -7.97 12.66 7.26
N ASN A 121 -8.93 13.49 6.84
CA ASN A 121 -8.69 14.87 6.40
C ASN A 121 -7.59 14.98 5.33
N GLY A 122 -7.63 14.14 4.30
CA GLY A 122 -6.57 14.02 3.29
C GLY A 122 -6.20 15.35 2.60
N HIS A 123 -7.12 16.30 2.52
CA HIS A 123 -6.88 17.66 2.00
C HIS A 123 -5.86 18.48 2.80
N LYS A 124 -5.55 18.08 4.04
CA LYS A 124 -4.51 18.68 4.88
C LYS A 124 -3.19 17.91 4.87
N LYS A 125 -3.13 16.74 4.23
CA LYS A 125 -1.98 15.84 4.26
C LYS A 125 -1.12 16.02 3.01
N PRO A 126 0.00 16.77 3.07
CA PRO A 126 0.89 16.95 1.92
C PRO A 126 1.66 15.69 1.53
N ILE A 127 1.72 14.69 2.40
CA ILE A 127 2.50 13.47 2.19
C ILE A 127 1.56 12.26 2.21
N TRP A 128 1.68 11.39 1.22
CA TRP A 128 0.91 10.15 1.12
C TRP A 128 1.82 8.93 1.27
N ILE A 129 1.37 7.90 1.96
CA ILE A 129 2.08 6.62 2.12
C ILE A 129 1.19 5.48 1.62
N LEU A 130 1.67 4.76 0.61
CA LEU A 130 1.19 3.42 0.26
C LEU A 130 2.04 2.39 0.99
N ASN A 131 1.52 1.73 2.03
CA ASN A 131 2.33 0.80 2.83
C ASN A 131 2.52 -0.57 2.16
N ASP A 132 1.54 -1.10 1.45
CA ASP A 132 1.50 -2.52 1.04
C ASP A 132 1.52 -2.75 -0.47
N ALA A 133 2.41 -2.05 -1.17
CA ALA A 133 2.71 -2.33 -2.57
C ALA A 133 3.32 -3.73 -2.74
N ARG A 134 2.69 -4.54 -3.59
CA ARG A 134 3.05 -5.96 -3.84
C ARG A 134 3.18 -6.27 -5.33
N ARG A 135 2.75 -5.36 -6.21
CA ARG A 135 2.73 -5.54 -7.66
C ARG A 135 3.46 -4.40 -8.37
N PRO A 136 4.06 -4.64 -9.55
CA PRO A 136 4.61 -3.56 -10.38
C PRO A 136 3.57 -2.51 -10.77
N THR A 137 2.30 -2.90 -10.93
CA THR A 137 1.19 -1.98 -11.19
C THR A 137 0.96 -1.00 -10.04
N ASP A 138 1.13 -1.44 -8.78
CA ASP A 138 1.01 -0.56 -7.62
C ASP A 138 2.09 0.56 -7.65
N LEU A 139 3.28 0.25 -8.16
CA LEU A 139 4.38 1.22 -8.30
C LEU A 139 4.13 2.20 -9.46
N ARG A 140 3.56 1.72 -10.56
CA ARG A 140 3.29 2.53 -11.76
C ARG A 140 2.07 3.43 -11.63
N TYR A 141 1.15 3.13 -10.71
CA TYR A 141 -0.10 3.88 -10.55
C TYR A 141 0.06 5.40 -10.41
N PHE A 142 1.15 5.84 -9.79
CA PHE A 142 1.42 7.25 -9.52
C PHE A 142 2.22 7.94 -10.65
N GLN A 143 2.72 7.20 -11.64
CA GLN A 143 3.41 7.72 -12.81
C GLN A 143 2.42 8.37 -13.79
N SER A 144 2.91 9.11 -14.79
CA SER A 144 2.04 9.68 -15.83
C SER A 144 1.22 8.62 -16.56
N ASP A 145 -0.09 8.66 -16.33
CA ASP A 145 -1.09 7.93 -17.11
C ASP A 145 -2.30 8.85 -17.32
N GLU A 146 -2.69 9.05 -18.58
CA GLU A 146 -3.87 9.85 -18.96
C GLU A 146 -5.18 9.22 -18.45
N ASN A 147 -5.15 7.90 -18.23
CA ASN A 147 -6.27 7.08 -17.79
C ASN A 147 -6.31 6.87 -16.27
N GLU A 148 -5.39 7.46 -15.50
CA GLU A 148 -5.38 7.42 -14.04
C GLU A 148 -5.08 8.81 -13.46
N ILE A 149 -4.33 8.87 -12.36
CA ILE A 149 -4.00 10.10 -11.65
C ILE A 149 -2.65 10.59 -12.17
N ASN A 150 -2.61 11.82 -12.69
CA ASN A 150 -1.34 12.41 -13.11
C ASN A 150 -0.71 13.17 -11.93
N LEU A 151 0.37 12.61 -11.37
CA LEU A 151 1.16 13.24 -10.31
C LEU A 151 2.53 13.78 -10.79
N ASP A 152 2.93 13.54 -12.04
CA ASP A 152 4.31 13.67 -12.51
C ASP A 152 4.89 15.08 -12.42
N ASN A 153 4.06 16.13 -12.48
CA ASN A 153 4.56 17.50 -12.54
C ASN A 153 4.61 18.22 -11.19
N ASN A 154 3.99 17.68 -10.13
CA ASN A 154 3.83 18.40 -8.86
C ASN A 154 4.03 17.53 -7.62
N CYS A 155 4.41 16.27 -7.77
CA CYS A 155 4.59 15.36 -6.66
C CYS A 155 5.86 14.52 -6.84
N LYS A 156 6.73 14.54 -5.83
CA LYS A 156 7.86 13.62 -5.74
C LYS A 156 7.37 12.23 -5.36
N GLN A 157 7.93 11.19 -5.96
CA GLN A 157 7.56 9.80 -5.70
C GLN A 157 8.79 9.02 -5.27
N LEU A 158 8.71 8.35 -4.11
CA LEU A 158 9.81 7.59 -3.52
C LEU A 158 9.37 6.15 -3.29
N THR A 159 9.89 5.23 -4.10
CA THR A 159 9.76 3.79 -3.88
C THR A 159 10.79 3.32 -2.87
N ILE A 160 10.33 2.64 -1.82
CA ILE A 160 11.16 2.24 -0.68
C ILE A 160 10.97 0.74 -0.41
N ARG A 161 12.05 -0.03 -0.52
CA ARG A 161 12.06 -1.47 -0.17
C ARG A 161 12.62 -1.66 1.23
N ILE A 162 11.77 -2.11 2.15
CA ILE A 162 12.17 -2.51 3.50
C ILE A 162 12.57 -3.99 3.48
N ARG A 163 13.83 -4.25 3.79
CA ARG A 163 14.42 -5.60 3.86
C ARG A 163 14.76 -5.94 5.30
N SER A 164 14.82 -7.24 5.56
CA SER A 164 15.36 -7.78 6.79
C SER A 164 15.80 -9.21 6.50
N ASP A 165 16.90 -9.63 7.11
CA ASP A 165 17.44 -10.97 6.97
C ASP A 165 16.45 -12.00 7.50
N ASP A 166 16.47 -13.20 6.92
CA ASP A 166 15.55 -14.26 7.30
C ASP A 166 15.72 -14.66 8.77
N SER A 167 16.96 -14.65 9.31
CA SER A 167 17.23 -14.88 10.73
C SER A 167 16.51 -13.87 11.63
N ILE A 168 16.62 -12.58 11.32
CA ILE A 168 15.96 -11.51 12.06
C ILE A 168 14.43 -11.59 11.93
N ARG A 169 13.93 -11.95 10.74
CA ARG A 169 12.50 -12.19 10.54
C ARG A 169 12.03 -13.36 11.40
N ILE A 170 12.80 -14.46 11.48
CA ILE A 170 12.52 -15.62 12.35
C ILE A 170 12.44 -15.19 13.81
N ASP A 171 13.39 -14.39 14.29
CA ASP A 171 13.39 -13.86 15.67
C ASP A 171 12.14 -13.02 15.96
N ARG A 172 11.60 -12.33 14.94
CA ARG A 172 10.33 -11.59 14.99
C ARG A 172 9.08 -12.48 14.85
N GLY A 173 9.27 -13.81 14.92
CA GLY A 173 8.23 -14.82 14.80
C GLY A 173 7.80 -15.11 13.37
N TRP A 174 8.63 -14.84 12.37
CA TRP A 174 8.40 -15.35 11.01
C TRP A 174 8.65 -16.85 10.98
N LYS A 175 7.72 -17.59 10.40
CA LYS A 175 7.89 -18.99 10.03
C LYS A 175 7.49 -19.09 8.58
N PHE A 176 8.37 -19.60 7.74
CA PHE A 176 8.07 -19.81 6.34
C PHE A 176 6.81 -20.66 6.22
N THR A 177 5.81 -20.15 5.52
CA THR A 177 4.55 -20.82 5.31
C THR A 177 4.32 -21.00 3.82
N ILE A 178 4.36 -22.26 3.37
CA ILE A 178 4.03 -22.66 2.00
C ILE A 178 2.62 -22.17 1.66
N GLY A 179 2.44 -21.63 0.47
CA GLY A 179 1.19 -20.99 0.07
C GLY A 179 0.95 -19.63 0.73
N ILE A 180 1.94 -18.97 1.33
CA ILE A 180 1.87 -17.58 1.80
C ILE A 180 3.12 -16.82 1.39
N ASP A 181 4.29 -17.31 1.80
CA ASP A 181 5.58 -16.65 1.60
C ASP A 181 6.18 -16.92 0.19
N ASP A 182 5.63 -17.90 -0.53
CA ASP A 182 5.96 -18.27 -1.91
C ASP A 182 4.95 -17.71 -2.93
N GLN A 183 3.85 -17.11 -2.46
CA GLN A 183 2.86 -16.51 -3.34
C GLN A 183 3.38 -15.22 -3.95
N THR A 184 2.84 -14.89 -5.13
CA THR A 184 3.11 -13.63 -5.81
C THR A 184 2.84 -12.43 -4.89
N THR A 185 1.94 -12.53 -3.91
CA THR A 185 1.69 -11.44 -2.94
C THR A 185 2.91 -11.06 -2.11
N GLU A 186 3.89 -11.94 -1.90
CA GLU A 186 5.13 -11.65 -1.19
C GLU A 186 6.34 -11.46 -2.14
N CYS A 187 6.35 -12.15 -3.28
CA CYS A 187 7.49 -12.15 -4.23
C CYS A 187 7.31 -11.22 -5.44
N GLY A 188 6.14 -10.60 -5.62
CA GLY A 188 5.77 -9.86 -6.84
C GLY A 188 6.62 -8.64 -7.18
N LEU A 189 7.54 -8.24 -6.29
CA LEU A 189 8.48 -7.13 -6.47
C LEU A 189 9.93 -7.54 -6.19
N ASP A 190 10.24 -8.84 -6.11
CA ASP A 190 11.59 -9.33 -5.81
C ASP A 190 12.58 -9.02 -6.95
N GLU A 191 12.11 -9.02 -8.20
CA GLU A 191 12.93 -8.70 -9.37
C GLU A 191 13.06 -7.19 -9.63
N TYR A 192 12.21 -6.36 -9.02
CA TYR A 192 12.22 -4.91 -9.24
C TYR A 192 13.49 -4.28 -8.65
N GLN A 193 14.29 -3.61 -9.50
CA GLN A 193 15.59 -3.06 -9.10
C GLN A 193 15.60 -1.56 -8.87
N GLN A 194 14.67 -0.81 -9.46
CA GLN A 194 14.68 0.67 -9.54
C GLN A 194 14.11 1.35 -8.30
N TRP A 195 14.42 0.82 -7.11
CA TRP A 195 14.03 1.43 -5.84
C TRP A 195 14.78 2.74 -5.62
N ASN A 196 14.09 3.79 -5.17
CA ASN A 196 14.75 5.02 -4.71
C ASN A 196 15.56 4.75 -3.45
N TYR A 197 15.01 3.95 -2.52
CA TYR A 197 15.69 3.55 -1.30
C TYR A 197 15.51 2.06 -1.00
N ARG A 198 16.56 1.42 -0.50
CA ARG A 198 16.53 0.08 0.09
C ARG A 198 16.98 0.22 1.54
N ILE A 199 16.11 -0.15 2.47
CA ILE A 199 16.30 0.06 3.91
C ILE A 199 16.50 -1.31 4.56
N ASP A 200 17.65 -1.51 5.20
CA ASP A 200 17.97 -2.76 5.89
C ASP A 200 17.61 -2.66 7.37
N ASN A 201 16.50 -3.32 7.75
CA ASN A 201 15.98 -3.33 9.11
C ASN A 201 16.44 -4.57 9.88
N ASN A 202 17.76 -4.71 10.01
CA ASN A 202 18.40 -5.83 10.73
C ASN A 202 18.80 -5.46 12.16
N GLY A 203 19.05 -4.18 12.43
CA GLY A 203 19.52 -3.69 13.72
C GLY A 203 18.43 -3.18 14.65
N GLY A 204 18.86 -2.39 15.63
CA GLY A 204 17.99 -1.67 16.56
C GLY A 204 17.37 -0.41 15.95
N LYS A 205 16.56 0.30 16.76
CA LYS A 205 15.87 1.53 16.35
C LYS A 205 16.83 2.61 15.83
N ASP A 206 17.97 2.78 16.48
CA ASP A 206 18.93 3.83 16.09
C ASP A 206 19.60 3.56 14.74
N GLU A 207 19.86 2.28 14.42
CA GLU A 207 20.37 1.88 13.11
C GLU A 207 19.31 2.09 12.03
N LEU A 208 18.06 1.70 12.30
CA LEU A 208 16.94 1.96 11.40
C LEU A 208 16.74 3.46 11.15
N LEU A 209 16.87 4.31 12.18
CA LEU A 209 16.77 5.76 12.02
C LEU A 209 17.89 6.34 11.14
N LYS A 210 19.10 5.77 11.19
CA LYS A 210 20.19 6.16 10.28
C LYS A 210 19.87 5.78 8.84
N GLU A 211 19.39 4.56 8.62
CA GLU A 211 18.95 4.10 7.29
C GLU A 211 17.81 4.98 6.73
N LEU A 212 16.87 5.39 7.58
CA LEU A 212 15.75 6.26 7.19
C LEU A 212 16.14 7.73 7.00
N SER A 213 17.33 8.17 7.43
CA SER A 213 17.73 9.58 7.41
C SER A 213 17.53 10.27 6.06
N PRO A 214 17.85 9.66 4.90
CA PRO A 214 17.59 10.29 3.61
C PRO A 214 16.10 10.53 3.35
N ILE A 215 15.23 9.59 3.73
CA ILE A 215 13.77 9.70 3.57
C ILE A 215 13.20 10.77 4.51
N LEU A 216 13.73 10.86 5.73
CA LEU A 216 13.35 11.91 6.69
C LEU A 216 13.66 13.30 6.15
N SER A 217 14.85 13.49 5.54
CA SER A 217 15.21 14.75 4.90
C SER A 217 14.26 15.13 3.76
N GLU A 218 13.83 14.16 2.96
CA GLU A 218 12.85 14.39 1.88
C GLU A 218 11.49 14.84 2.41
N ILE A 219 11.04 14.25 3.52
CA ILE A 219 9.81 14.65 4.21
C ILE A 219 9.95 16.07 4.79
N ASP A 220 11.06 16.36 5.46
CA ASP A 220 11.31 17.66 6.10
C ASP A 220 11.34 18.80 5.07
N MET A 221 11.91 18.56 3.89
CA MET A 221 11.90 19.52 2.76
C MET A 221 10.47 19.85 2.29
N VAL A 222 9.59 18.85 2.26
CA VAL A 222 8.19 19.02 1.83
C VAL A 222 7.37 19.79 2.86
N ILE A 223 7.54 19.48 4.14
CA ILE A 223 6.81 20.13 5.24
C ILE A 223 7.26 21.59 5.42
N SER A 224 8.54 21.89 5.17
CA SER A 224 9.09 23.24 5.29
C SER A 224 8.78 24.14 4.08
N SER A 225 8.19 23.59 3.01
CA SER A 225 7.81 24.28 1.77
C SER A 225 6.33 24.68 1.73
#